data_AF-R1DFJ9-F1
#
_entry.id   AF-R1DFJ9-F1
#
_cell.length_a   1.000
_cell.length_b   1.000
_cell.length_c   1.000
_cell.angle_alpha   90.00
_cell.angle_beta   90.00
_cell.angle_gamma   90.00
#
_symmetry.space_group_name_H-M   'P 1'
#
loop_
_entity.id
_entity.type
_entity.pdbx_description
1 polymer ?
#
loop_
_entity_poly.entity_id
_entity_poly.type
_entity_poly.pdbx_seq_one_letter_code
_entity_poly.pdbx_strand_id
1 'polypeptide(L)'
;MGNCGSREVPAVAVPERTALAPSRPKTSANASMRARSSSSSSRASVGKVAAAGEPGRSEEEWREVIRAEDLAAFGSNEPGSAAAAAHSAQLGVTIEYLLEFTREHNCWHFPTWKVVTDIIKPATRARRQRFAELDAVQATGAVGRADTFASHCWGALWGLLVASLADQADVRRRVWVDVFAVRQWAGNEADHAYDAVVPHCTSFAICCQASPTKQIQGVNCLASLSNSEMLARRIDLVPERIRTQIAFLRAWSLLEIMRAVEAEARHEPHPAPPSAASSVSKLDTNCSVFELLRRATSDSPS
;
A
#
# COMPACT_ATOMS: atom_id res chain seq x y z
N MET A 1 -45.62 38.99 -15.60
CA MET A 1 -45.52 38.72 -17.05
C MET A 1 -44.30 39.44 -17.57
N GLY A 2 -43.30 38.71 -18.08
CA GLY A 2 -42.12 39.22 -18.80
C GLY A 2 -41.12 40.04 -17.97
N ASN A 3 -39.81 40.03 -18.21
CA ASN A 3 -39.05 39.37 -19.25
C ASN A 3 -37.58 39.21 -18.82
N CYS A 4 -36.98 38.19 -19.39
CA CYS A 4 -35.60 37.74 -19.31
C CYS A 4 -34.62 38.82 -19.79
N GLY A 5 -33.51 39.00 -19.07
CA GLY A 5 -32.39 39.87 -19.44
C GLY A 5 -31.07 39.14 -19.21
N SER A 6 -30.67 38.37 -20.21
CA SER A 6 -29.37 37.71 -20.33
C SER A 6 -28.24 38.73 -20.17
N ARG A 7 -27.34 38.52 -19.21
CA ARG A 7 -26.03 39.20 -19.18
C ARG A 7 -24.96 38.18 -19.51
N GLU A 8 -24.41 38.36 -20.70
CA GLU A 8 -23.22 37.68 -21.21
C GLU A 8 -22.01 37.97 -20.31
N VAL A 9 -21.26 36.91 -19.99
CA VAL A 9 -19.98 36.98 -19.29
C VAL A 9 -18.89 37.15 -20.36
N PRO A 10 -17.99 38.14 -20.27
CA PRO A 10 -16.94 38.32 -21.26
C PRO A 10 -15.90 37.20 -21.17
N ALA A 11 -15.59 36.60 -22.32
CA ALA A 11 -14.55 35.60 -22.48
C ALA A 11 -13.17 36.21 -22.18
N VAL A 12 -12.48 35.64 -21.19
CA VAL A 12 -11.09 35.97 -20.87
C VAL A 12 -10.20 35.25 -21.88
N ALA A 13 -9.47 36.02 -22.68
CA ALA A 13 -8.49 35.53 -23.64
C ALA A 13 -7.34 34.80 -22.92
N VAL A 14 -7.11 33.54 -23.31
CA VAL A 14 -5.96 32.74 -22.90
C VAL A 14 -4.78 33.11 -23.81
N PRO A 15 -3.64 33.59 -23.30
CA PRO A 15 -2.48 33.82 -24.14
C PRO A 15 -1.83 32.49 -24.53
N GLU A 16 -1.66 32.34 -25.84
CA GLU A 16 -1.05 31.25 -26.58
C GLU A 16 0.42 31.07 -26.13
N ARG A 17 0.75 29.91 -25.54
CA ARG A 17 2.15 29.56 -25.24
C ARG A 17 2.83 29.10 -26.53
N THR A 18 3.68 29.96 -27.06
CA THR A 18 4.64 29.69 -28.11
C THR A 18 5.52 28.50 -27.72
N ALA A 19 5.51 27.45 -28.54
CA ALA A 19 6.38 26.30 -28.40
C ALA A 19 7.83 26.69 -28.76
N LEU A 20 8.72 26.72 -27.77
CA LEU A 20 10.16 26.70 -28.02
C LEU A 20 10.60 25.26 -28.30
N ALA A 21 11.13 25.03 -29.49
CA ALA A 21 11.75 23.78 -29.90
C ALA A 21 13.04 23.49 -29.08
N PRO A 22 13.29 22.24 -28.68
CA PRO A 22 14.58 21.88 -28.08
C PRO A 22 15.65 21.72 -29.17
N SER A 23 16.72 22.51 -29.04
CA SER A 23 17.93 22.42 -29.84
C SER A 23 18.74 21.16 -29.48
N ARG A 24 19.12 20.41 -30.51
CA ARG A 24 20.07 19.28 -30.47
C ARG A 24 21.45 19.74 -29.98
N PRO A 25 22.14 18.97 -29.11
CA PRO A 25 23.59 18.97 -29.06
C PRO A 25 24.16 17.86 -29.93
N LYS A 26 25.28 18.21 -30.56
CA LYS A 26 26.05 17.45 -31.54
C LYS A 26 26.79 16.28 -30.88
N THR A 27 26.89 15.20 -31.65
CA THR A 27 27.80 14.07 -31.51
C THR A 27 29.25 14.51 -31.32
N SER A 28 29.97 13.90 -30.38
CA SER A 28 31.41 13.69 -30.54
C SER A 28 31.79 12.34 -29.92
N ALA A 29 32.43 11.53 -30.76
CA ALA A 29 32.94 10.22 -30.46
C ALA A 29 34.23 10.34 -29.63
N ASN A 30 34.43 9.42 -28.69
CA ASN A 30 35.74 8.80 -28.56
C ASN A 30 35.61 7.39 -28.01
N ALA A 31 36.05 6.45 -28.83
CA ALA A 31 36.25 5.06 -28.51
C ALA A 31 37.56 4.91 -27.73
N SER A 32 37.57 4.07 -26.69
CA SER A 32 38.76 3.31 -26.34
C SER A 32 38.34 1.96 -25.80
N MET A 33 38.80 0.94 -26.53
CA MET A 33 38.60 -0.47 -26.29
C MET A 33 39.30 -0.92 -24.99
N ARG A 34 38.61 -1.73 -24.19
CA ARG A 34 39.23 -2.93 -23.63
C ARG A 34 38.19 -4.02 -23.40
N ALA A 35 38.59 -5.22 -23.79
CA ALA A 35 37.74 -6.35 -24.09
C ALA A 35 37.35 -7.17 -22.84
N ARG A 36 36.11 -7.66 -22.90
CA ARG A 36 35.62 -9.01 -22.55
C ARG A 36 36.00 -9.61 -21.18
N SER A 37 34.98 -9.79 -20.35
CA SER A 37 34.60 -11.14 -19.91
C SER A 37 33.07 -11.25 -19.87
N SER A 38 32.54 -12.04 -20.78
CA SER A 38 31.12 -12.32 -20.95
C SER A 38 30.73 -13.47 -20.02
N SER A 39 30.06 -13.17 -18.92
CA SER A 39 29.20 -14.13 -18.23
C SER A 39 27.76 -13.76 -18.53
N SER A 40 27.13 -14.58 -19.36
CA SER A 40 25.74 -14.44 -19.78
C SER A 40 24.82 -14.75 -18.60
N SER A 41 24.39 -13.72 -17.88
CA SER A 41 23.24 -13.85 -16.97
C SER A 41 21.99 -13.52 -17.78
N SER A 42 21.30 -14.56 -18.25
CA SER A 42 19.99 -14.44 -18.91
C SER A 42 18.98 -13.88 -17.91
N ARG A 43 18.74 -12.56 -17.95
CA ARG A 43 17.61 -11.93 -17.27
C ARG A 43 16.34 -12.21 -18.08
N ALA A 44 15.46 -13.04 -17.53
CA ALA A 44 14.10 -13.15 -18.00
C ALA A 44 13.39 -11.83 -17.71
N SER A 45 13.23 -10.98 -18.73
CA SER A 45 12.32 -9.84 -18.66
C SER A 45 10.91 -10.38 -18.46
N VAL A 46 10.20 -9.95 -17.41
CA VAL A 46 8.78 -10.27 -17.22
C VAL A 46 8.00 -9.58 -18.33
N GLY A 47 7.79 -10.31 -19.42
CA GLY A 47 7.03 -9.83 -20.57
C GLY A 47 5.61 -9.48 -20.14
N LYS A 48 5.08 -8.42 -20.74
CA LYS A 48 3.68 -7.97 -20.63
C LYS A 48 2.75 -9.17 -20.86
N VAL A 49 2.26 -9.78 -19.77
CA VAL A 49 1.43 -10.98 -19.83
C VAL A 49 0.04 -10.59 -20.33
N ALA A 50 -0.19 -10.74 -21.63
CA ALA A 50 -1.52 -10.69 -22.21
C ALA A 50 -2.14 -12.08 -22.09
N ALA A 51 -3.00 -12.28 -21.08
CA ALA A 51 -3.75 -13.52 -20.96
C ALA A 51 -5.01 -13.46 -21.85
N ALA A 52 -5.10 -14.37 -22.82
CA ALA A 52 -6.33 -14.64 -23.54
C ALA A 52 -7.36 -15.21 -22.56
N GLY A 53 -8.48 -14.50 -22.35
CA GLY A 53 -9.54 -14.93 -21.43
C GLY A 53 -10.41 -16.02 -22.04
N GLU A 54 -10.68 -17.08 -21.27
CA GLU A 54 -11.74 -18.05 -21.54
C GLU A 54 -13.12 -17.36 -21.72
N PRO A 55 -14.08 -17.98 -22.44
CA PRO A 55 -15.43 -17.45 -22.59
C PRO A 55 -16.04 -17.09 -21.23
N GLY A 56 -16.66 -15.90 -21.20
CA GLY A 56 -16.87 -15.13 -19.98
C GLY A 56 -17.85 -15.75 -19.00
N ARG A 57 -17.32 -16.47 -18.00
CA ARG A 57 -18.03 -16.74 -16.75
C ARG A 57 -18.53 -15.42 -16.15
N SER A 58 -19.77 -15.42 -15.69
CA SER A 58 -20.40 -14.38 -14.90
C SER A 58 -19.68 -14.18 -13.56
N GLU A 59 -19.94 -13.05 -12.90
CA GLU A 59 -19.37 -12.76 -11.58
C GLU A 59 -19.78 -13.80 -10.53
N GLU A 60 -21.00 -14.34 -10.59
CA GLU A 60 -21.47 -15.35 -9.63
C GLU A 60 -20.79 -16.70 -9.86
N GLU A 61 -20.65 -17.14 -11.12
CA GLU A 61 -19.90 -18.35 -11.45
C GLU A 61 -18.44 -18.25 -10.97
N TRP A 62 -17.82 -17.08 -11.11
CA TRP A 62 -16.49 -16.87 -10.57
C TRP A 62 -16.43 -16.91 -9.05
N ARG A 63 -17.44 -16.35 -8.36
CA ARG A 63 -17.54 -16.45 -6.89
C ARG A 63 -17.70 -17.89 -6.41
N GLU A 64 -18.45 -18.72 -7.13
CA GLU A 64 -18.60 -20.13 -6.81
C GLU A 64 -17.29 -20.90 -6.99
N VAL A 65 -16.58 -20.66 -8.10
CA VAL A 65 -15.27 -21.26 -8.37
C VAL A 65 -14.27 -20.90 -7.27
N ILE A 66 -14.16 -19.62 -6.95
CA ILE A 66 -13.27 -19.10 -5.90
C ILE A 66 -13.61 -19.71 -4.53
N ARG A 67 -14.90 -19.76 -4.16
CA ARG A 67 -15.34 -20.36 -2.89
C ARG A 67 -15.01 -21.85 -2.82
N ALA A 68 -15.15 -22.58 -3.93
CA ALA A 68 -14.80 -23.99 -4.00
C ALA A 68 -13.28 -24.20 -3.88
N GLU A 69 -12.47 -23.36 -4.52
CA GLU A 69 -11.01 -23.35 -4.38
C GLU A 69 -10.59 -23.09 -2.93
N ASP A 70 -11.19 -22.10 -2.26
CA ASP A 70 -10.89 -21.78 -0.86
C ASP A 70 -11.31 -22.90 0.09
N LEU A 71 -12.49 -23.48 -0.11
CA LEU A 71 -12.95 -24.61 0.70
C LEU A 71 -12.02 -25.81 0.53
N ALA A 72 -11.54 -26.08 -0.69
CA ALA A 72 -10.60 -27.15 -0.96
C ALA A 72 -9.21 -26.89 -0.36
N ALA A 73 -8.72 -25.65 -0.42
CA ALA A 73 -7.39 -25.27 0.04
C ALA A 73 -7.31 -25.06 1.57
N PHE A 74 -8.34 -24.47 2.16
CA PHE A 74 -8.32 -23.97 3.54
C PHE A 74 -9.36 -24.61 4.45
N GLY A 75 -10.27 -25.43 3.89
CA GLY A 75 -11.39 -26.02 4.63
C GLY A 75 -12.45 -25.02 5.08
N SER A 76 -12.35 -23.77 4.63
CA SER A 76 -13.26 -22.68 4.99
C SER A 76 -13.20 -21.58 3.93
N ASN A 77 -14.33 -20.89 3.74
CA ASN A 77 -14.46 -19.65 2.97
C ASN A 77 -14.70 -18.43 3.89
N GLU A 78 -14.72 -18.64 5.20
CA GLU A 78 -14.94 -17.58 6.18
C GLU A 78 -13.72 -16.65 6.25
N PRO A 79 -13.95 -15.32 6.35
CA PRO A 79 -12.89 -14.38 6.66
C PRO A 79 -12.14 -14.76 7.95
N GLY A 80 -10.83 -14.50 7.99
CA GLY A 80 -10.03 -14.75 9.19
C GLY A 80 -9.69 -16.22 9.45
N SER A 81 -9.93 -17.14 8.50
CA SER A 81 -9.47 -18.52 8.60
C SER A 81 -7.94 -18.58 8.82
N ALA A 82 -7.50 -19.30 9.86
CA ALA A 82 -6.08 -19.47 10.16
C ALA A 82 -5.31 -20.13 9.01
N ALA A 83 -5.94 -21.05 8.27
CA ALA A 83 -5.32 -21.69 7.10
C ALA A 83 -5.13 -20.70 5.94
N ALA A 84 -6.14 -19.87 5.66
CA ALA A 84 -6.05 -18.83 4.64
C ALA A 84 -5.00 -17.77 5.02
N ALA A 85 -4.93 -17.38 6.30
CA ALA A 85 -3.93 -16.46 6.81
C ALA A 85 -2.50 -17.02 6.71
N ALA A 86 -2.31 -18.28 7.08
CA ALA A 86 -1.01 -18.95 6.98
C ALA A 86 -0.53 -19.04 5.51
N HIS A 87 -1.45 -19.30 4.58
CA HIS A 87 -1.17 -19.26 3.14
C HIS A 87 -0.84 -17.85 2.67
N SER A 88 -1.67 -16.87 3.01
CA SER A 88 -1.48 -15.47 2.64
C SER A 88 -0.15 -14.91 3.15
N ALA A 89 0.30 -15.33 4.35
CA ALA A 89 1.61 -14.98 4.88
C ALA A 89 2.79 -15.50 4.03
N GLN A 90 2.59 -16.49 3.15
CA GLN A 90 3.58 -16.98 2.18
C GLN A 90 3.63 -16.18 0.87
N LEU A 91 2.78 -15.17 0.72
CA LEU A 91 2.65 -14.40 -0.53
C LEU A 91 3.35 -13.04 -0.45
N GLY A 92 4.31 -12.89 0.47
CA GLY A 92 5.18 -11.73 0.52
C GLY A 92 6.11 -11.70 -0.69
N VAL A 93 6.35 -10.51 -1.25
CA VAL A 93 7.32 -10.31 -2.34
C VAL A 93 8.54 -9.58 -1.80
N THR A 94 9.73 -9.83 -2.37
CA THR A 94 10.91 -9.04 -1.99
C THR A 94 10.73 -7.56 -2.32
N ILE A 95 11.35 -6.69 -1.54
CA ILE A 95 11.42 -5.26 -1.84
C ILE A 95 12.09 -5.01 -3.20
N GLU A 96 13.11 -5.81 -3.56
CA GLU A 96 13.73 -5.76 -4.89
C GLU A 96 12.70 -5.99 -6.01
N TYR A 97 11.85 -7.00 -5.89
CA TYR A 97 10.77 -7.25 -6.85
C TYR A 97 9.77 -6.10 -6.89
N LEU A 98 9.41 -5.53 -5.74
CA LEU A 98 8.50 -4.38 -5.66
C LEU A 98 9.07 -3.17 -6.41
N LEU A 99 10.38 -2.90 -6.29
CA LEU A 99 11.08 -1.84 -7.03
C LEU A 99 11.09 -2.13 -8.54
N GLU A 100 11.40 -3.36 -8.93
CA GLU A 100 11.42 -3.78 -10.34
C GLU A 100 10.04 -3.68 -10.98
N PHE A 101 9.00 -4.25 -10.35
CA PHE A 101 7.62 -4.13 -10.77
C PHE A 101 7.22 -2.66 -11.00
N THR A 102 7.57 -1.80 -10.04
CA THR A 102 7.24 -0.37 -10.11
C THR A 102 7.93 0.34 -11.27
N ARG A 103 9.21 0.00 -11.51
CA ARG A 103 10.01 0.50 -12.64
C ARG A 103 9.45 0.00 -13.97
N GLU A 104 9.17 -1.28 -14.09
CA GLU A 104 8.71 -1.92 -15.34
C GLU A 104 7.33 -1.42 -15.78
N HIS A 105 6.42 -1.23 -14.82
CA HIS A 105 5.11 -0.69 -15.10
C HIS A 105 5.05 0.85 -15.10
N ASN A 106 6.16 1.53 -14.78
CA ASN A 106 6.26 2.99 -14.68
C ASN A 106 5.13 3.60 -13.83
N CYS A 107 4.83 2.99 -12.68
CA CYS A 107 3.65 3.30 -11.87
C CYS A 107 3.96 4.07 -10.57
N TRP A 108 5.14 4.70 -10.47
CA TRP A 108 5.54 5.52 -9.32
C TRP A 108 4.49 6.57 -8.93
N HIS A 109 3.84 7.19 -9.92
CA HIS A 109 2.87 8.27 -9.72
C HIS A 109 1.42 7.80 -9.66
N PHE A 110 1.19 6.49 -9.75
CA PHE A 110 -0.18 5.97 -9.71
C PHE A 110 -0.66 5.94 -8.28
N PRO A 111 -1.93 6.30 -8.00
CA PRO A 111 -2.55 5.83 -6.77
C PRO A 111 -2.67 4.31 -6.81
N THR A 112 -2.57 3.63 -5.68
CA THR A 112 -2.60 2.16 -5.62
C THR A 112 -3.84 1.57 -6.31
N TRP A 113 -5.03 2.17 -6.18
CA TRP A 113 -6.24 1.68 -6.86
C TRP A 113 -6.07 1.58 -8.39
N LYS A 114 -5.23 2.46 -8.97
CA LYS A 114 -4.91 2.47 -10.40
C LYS A 114 -3.91 1.37 -10.76
N VAL A 115 -2.95 1.07 -9.89
CA VAL A 115 -2.08 -0.11 -10.03
C VAL A 115 -2.93 -1.38 -10.06
N VAL A 116 -3.89 -1.51 -9.14
CA VAL A 116 -4.80 -2.65 -9.11
C VAL A 116 -5.63 -2.75 -10.39
N THR A 117 -6.23 -1.64 -10.82
CA THR A 117 -7.16 -1.63 -11.96
C THR A 117 -6.45 -1.82 -13.31
N ASP A 118 -5.31 -1.17 -13.50
CA ASP A 118 -4.65 -1.10 -14.82
C ASP A 118 -3.58 -2.19 -15.00
N ILE A 119 -3.10 -2.81 -13.93
CA ILE A 119 -2.02 -3.80 -13.98
C ILE A 119 -2.46 -5.14 -13.38
N ILE A 120 -2.85 -5.15 -12.10
CA ILE A 120 -3.09 -6.41 -11.36
C ILE A 120 -4.30 -7.16 -11.89
N LYS A 121 -5.44 -6.49 -12.05
CA LYS A 121 -6.66 -7.09 -12.58
C LYS A 121 -6.43 -7.64 -13.99
N PRO A 122 -5.90 -6.87 -14.96
CA PRO A 122 -5.59 -7.42 -16.28
C PRO A 122 -4.69 -8.67 -16.24
N ALA A 123 -3.64 -8.68 -15.41
CA ALA A 123 -2.72 -9.81 -15.30
C ALA A 123 -3.37 -11.06 -14.67
N THR A 124 -4.31 -10.87 -13.75
CA THR A 124 -4.97 -11.97 -13.02
C THR A 124 -6.30 -12.40 -13.64
N ARG A 125 -6.79 -11.70 -14.67
CA ARG A 125 -8.14 -11.87 -15.23
C ARG A 125 -8.50 -13.30 -15.63
N ALA A 126 -7.53 -14.06 -16.17
CA ALA A 126 -7.80 -15.39 -16.71
C ALA A 126 -8.20 -16.42 -15.64
N ARG A 127 -7.63 -16.33 -14.44
CA ARG A 127 -7.89 -17.27 -13.33
C ARG A 127 -8.46 -16.61 -12.07
N ARG A 128 -8.53 -15.28 -12.04
CA ARG A 128 -8.87 -14.47 -10.85
C ARG A 128 -8.06 -14.79 -9.59
N GLN A 129 -6.87 -15.36 -9.78
CA GLN A 129 -5.93 -15.72 -8.70
C GLN A 129 -5.20 -14.52 -8.12
N ARG A 130 -4.47 -14.72 -7.01
CA ARG A 130 -3.64 -13.66 -6.40
C ARG A 130 -2.47 -13.37 -7.33
N PHE A 131 -2.02 -12.11 -7.37
CA PHE A 131 -0.95 -11.75 -8.30
C PHE A 131 0.36 -12.47 -7.96
N ALA A 132 0.67 -12.63 -6.67
CA ALA A 132 1.83 -13.37 -6.22
C ALA A 132 1.82 -14.86 -6.67
N GLU A 133 0.65 -15.43 -6.96
CA GLU A 133 0.50 -16.83 -7.40
C GLU A 133 0.66 -17.01 -8.92
N LEU A 134 0.82 -15.93 -9.69
CA LEU A 134 1.08 -16.05 -11.12
C LEU A 134 2.41 -16.80 -11.35
N ASP A 135 2.40 -17.79 -12.25
CA ASP A 135 3.59 -18.59 -12.58
C ASP A 135 4.81 -17.71 -12.94
N ALA A 136 4.59 -16.62 -13.67
CA ALA A 136 5.63 -15.66 -14.04
C ALA A 136 6.22 -14.92 -12.82
N VAL A 137 5.44 -14.70 -11.78
CA VAL A 137 5.87 -14.05 -10.53
C VAL A 137 6.58 -15.06 -9.64
N GLN A 138 6.03 -16.27 -9.50
CA GLN A 138 6.67 -17.39 -8.78
C GLN A 138 8.05 -17.74 -9.36
N ALA A 139 8.18 -17.76 -10.69
CA ALA A 139 9.43 -18.06 -11.39
C ALA A 139 10.58 -17.07 -11.09
N THR A 140 10.27 -15.88 -10.56
CA THR A 140 11.31 -14.92 -10.15
C THR A 140 12.04 -15.34 -8.86
N GLY A 141 11.43 -16.21 -8.04
CA GLY A 141 11.92 -16.54 -6.70
C GLY A 141 11.73 -15.44 -5.66
N ALA A 142 11.05 -14.33 -6.01
CA ALA A 142 10.81 -13.22 -5.09
C ALA A 142 9.73 -13.52 -4.04
N VAL A 143 8.82 -14.45 -4.32
CA VAL A 143 7.69 -14.78 -3.45
C VAL A 143 8.13 -15.67 -2.30
N GLY A 144 7.53 -15.48 -1.12
CA GLY A 144 7.68 -16.37 0.04
C GLY A 144 7.14 -15.75 1.32
N ARG A 145 7.46 -16.39 2.45
CA ARG A 145 7.05 -15.92 3.79
C ARG A 145 7.37 -14.44 3.98
N ALA A 146 6.36 -13.65 4.30
CA ALA A 146 6.50 -12.23 4.59
C ALA A 146 7.19 -11.99 5.94
N ASP A 147 8.11 -11.03 5.95
CA ASP A 147 8.78 -10.53 7.15
C ASP A 147 8.10 -9.28 7.68
N THR A 148 7.58 -8.44 6.78
CA THR A 148 6.91 -7.18 7.07
C THR A 148 5.48 -7.18 6.54
N PHE A 149 4.52 -6.80 7.37
CA PHE A 149 3.17 -6.45 6.91
C PHE A 149 3.14 -4.97 6.50
N ALA A 150 2.74 -4.65 5.27
CA ALA A 150 2.72 -3.29 4.75
C ALA A 150 1.29 -2.73 4.60
N SER A 151 0.83 -2.01 5.62
CA SER A 151 -0.43 -1.26 5.61
C SER A 151 -0.27 0.03 4.79
N HIS A 152 -1.20 0.29 3.88
CA HIS A 152 -1.20 1.52 3.09
C HIS A 152 -2.60 1.92 2.60
N CYS A 153 -2.69 3.13 2.06
CA CYS A 153 -3.94 3.70 1.56
C CYS A 153 -4.06 3.51 0.04
N TRP A 154 -5.17 2.94 -0.41
CA TRP A 154 -5.39 2.74 -1.84
C TRP A 154 -5.51 4.04 -2.66
N GLY A 155 -5.93 5.13 -2.00
CA GLY A 155 -5.99 6.47 -2.60
C GLY A 155 -4.65 7.20 -2.63
N ALA A 156 -3.64 6.69 -1.91
CA ALA A 156 -2.30 7.27 -1.85
C ALA A 156 -1.41 6.76 -2.98
N LEU A 157 -0.30 7.45 -3.22
CA LEU A 157 0.67 7.07 -4.25
C LEU A 157 1.31 5.70 -3.96
N TRP A 158 1.29 4.83 -4.96
CA TRP A 158 2.00 3.56 -4.95
C TRP A 158 3.51 3.77 -4.71
N GLY A 159 4.11 4.73 -5.41
CA GLY A 159 5.53 5.04 -5.23
C GLY A 159 5.92 5.45 -3.80
N LEU A 160 4.97 5.99 -3.01
CA LEU A 160 5.21 6.29 -1.60
C LEU A 160 5.35 5.00 -0.79
N LEU A 161 4.43 4.03 -0.96
CA LEU A 161 4.54 2.71 -0.34
C LEU A 161 5.90 2.07 -0.66
N VAL A 162 6.27 2.06 -1.94
CA VAL A 162 7.52 1.45 -2.40
C VAL A 162 8.73 2.14 -1.80
N ALA A 163 8.79 3.48 -1.83
CA ALA A 163 9.89 4.24 -1.26
C ALA A 163 9.99 4.05 0.26
N SER A 164 8.85 4.06 0.97
CA SER A 164 8.82 3.85 2.43
C SER A 164 9.29 2.47 2.84
N LEU A 165 8.97 1.43 2.07
CA LEU A 165 9.43 0.07 2.35
C LEU A 165 10.89 -0.15 1.96
N ALA A 166 11.38 0.55 0.93
CA ALA A 166 12.75 0.42 0.44
C ALA A 166 13.77 1.27 1.21
N ASP A 167 13.33 2.33 1.90
CA ASP A 167 14.25 3.23 2.60
C ASP A 167 15.00 2.51 3.73
N GLN A 168 16.33 2.45 3.62
CA GLN A 168 17.26 1.78 4.53
C GLN A 168 16.98 0.29 4.81
N ALA A 169 16.06 -0.35 4.08
CA ALA A 169 15.72 -1.75 4.29
C ALA A 169 16.62 -2.70 3.47
N ASP A 170 16.82 -3.92 3.96
CA ASP A 170 17.35 -5.00 3.13
C ASP A 170 16.37 -5.31 2.00
N VAL A 171 16.79 -5.11 0.75
CA VAL A 171 15.96 -5.33 -0.44
C VAL A 171 15.51 -6.78 -0.61
N ARG A 172 16.16 -7.74 0.07
CA ARG A 172 15.78 -9.17 0.07
C ARG A 172 14.66 -9.48 1.06
N ARG A 173 14.33 -8.55 1.97
CA ARG A 173 13.22 -8.70 2.92
C ARG A 173 11.91 -8.82 2.15
N ARG A 174 11.02 -9.70 2.60
CA ARG A 174 9.72 -9.89 1.96
C ARG A 174 8.64 -9.07 2.66
N VAL A 175 7.88 -8.34 1.86
CA VAL A 175 6.79 -7.48 2.30
C VAL A 175 5.47 -8.07 1.83
N TRP A 176 4.53 -8.22 2.76
CA TRP A 176 3.16 -8.54 2.45
C TRP A 176 2.43 -7.26 2.03
N VAL A 177 1.91 -7.24 0.81
CA VAL A 177 1.13 -6.13 0.25
C VAL A 177 -0.17 -6.72 -0.30
N ASP A 178 -1.31 -6.20 0.16
CA ASP A 178 -2.65 -6.69 -0.23
C ASP A 178 -2.84 -6.76 -1.75
N VAL A 179 -2.30 -5.79 -2.49
CA VAL A 179 -2.28 -5.73 -3.96
C VAL A 179 -1.78 -7.03 -4.61
N PHE A 180 -0.81 -7.71 -3.97
CA PHE A 180 -0.24 -8.94 -4.50
C PHE A 180 -0.79 -10.20 -3.85
N ALA A 181 -1.10 -10.14 -2.55
CA ALA A 181 -1.46 -11.28 -1.73
C ALA A 181 -2.97 -11.52 -1.61
N VAL A 182 -3.81 -10.61 -2.08
CA VAL A 182 -5.28 -10.74 -2.09
C VAL A 182 -5.79 -10.83 -3.52
N ARG A 183 -6.80 -11.67 -3.78
CA ARG A 183 -7.50 -11.64 -5.08
C ARG A 183 -8.24 -10.33 -5.22
N GLN A 184 -8.00 -9.64 -6.33
CA GLN A 184 -8.60 -8.33 -6.60
C GLN A 184 -9.98 -8.44 -7.28
N TRP A 185 -10.67 -9.56 -7.07
CA TRP A 185 -11.93 -9.94 -7.70
C TRP A 185 -12.97 -10.33 -6.63
N ALA A 186 -14.25 -10.31 -6.98
CA ALA A 186 -15.32 -10.74 -6.06
C ALA A 186 -15.17 -12.22 -5.67
N GLY A 187 -15.58 -12.56 -4.43
CA GLY A 187 -15.38 -13.91 -3.87
C GLY A 187 -14.13 -14.03 -2.98
N ASN A 188 -13.40 -12.93 -2.77
CA ASN A 188 -12.14 -12.95 -2.05
C ASN A 188 -12.29 -12.96 -0.52
N GLU A 189 -13.42 -13.36 0.06
CA GLU A 189 -13.68 -13.24 1.50
C GLU A 189 -12.60 -13.91 2.36
N ALA A 190 -12.09 -15.07 1.94
CA ALA A 190 -11.00 -15.78 2.62
C ALA A 190 -9.65 -15.03 2.61
N ASP A 191 -9.44 -14.12 1.65
CA ASP A 191 -8.21 -13.33 1.54
C ASP A 191 -8.14 -12.19 2.56
N HIS A 192 -9.28 -11.76 3.10
CA HIS A 192 -9.38 -10.62 4.03
C HIS A 192 -9.06 -11.04 5.47
N ALA A 193 -8.09 -11.92 5.65
CA ALA A 193 -7.61 -12.40 6.94
C ALA A 193 -6.47 -11.54 7.50
N TYR A 194 -6.53 -10.21 7.31
CA TYR A 194 -5.46 -9.27 7.68
C TYR A 194 -5.07 -9.41 9.16
N ASP A 195 -6.07 -9.61 10.02
CA ASP A 195 -5.92 -9.77 11.47
C ASP A 195 -5.09 -11.01 11.85
N ALA A 196 -5.22 -12.08 11.07
CA ALA A 196 -4.49 -13.32 11.26
C ALA A 196 -3.15 -13.34 10.49
N VAL A 197 -2.97 -12.52 9.45
CA VAL A 197 -1.70 -12.39 8.72
C VAL A 197 -0.66 -11.56 9.50
N VAL A 198 -1.07 -10.46 10.14
CA VAL A 198 -0.15 -9.56 10.87
C VAL A 198 0.73 -10.31 11.88
N PRO A 199 0.20 -11.21 12.74
CA PRO A 199 1.02 -11.99 13.67
C PRO A 199 2.07 -12.91 13.04
N HIS A 200 1.97 -13.22 11.74
CA HIS A 200 3.00 -13.99 11.03
C HIS A 200 4.20 -13.13 10.61
N CYS A 201 4.07 -11.80 10.60
CA CYS A 201 5.16 -10.89 10.25
C CYS A 201 5.99 -10.51 11.48
N THR A 202 7.29 -10.28 11.27
CA THR A 202 8.23 -9.83 12.32
C THR A 202 8.24 -8.32 12.49
N SER A 203 7.68 -7.58 11.53
CA SER A 203 7.58 -6.12 11.58
C SER A 203 6.31 -5.66 10.88
N PHE A 204 5.89 -4.45 11.23
CA PHE A 204 4.73 -3.77 10.65
C PHE A 204 5.16 -2.41 10.12
N ALA A 205 4.73 -2.07 8.91
CA ALA A 205 4.96 -0.77 8.31
C ALA A 205 3.62 -0.15 7.92
N ILE A 206 3.42 1.11 8.29
CA ILE A 206 2.28 1.91 7.86
C ILE A 206 2.76 3.08 6.99
N CYS A 207 2.37 3.05 5.72
CA CYS A 207 2.78 4.04 4.73
C CYS A 207 1.67 5.08 4.57
N CYS A 208 1.89 6.28 5.11
CA CYS A 208 0.92 7.37 5.12
C CYS A 208 1.34 8.51 4.21
N GLN A 209 0.47 8.91 3.29
CA GLN A 209 0.70 10.12 2.51
C GLN A 209 0.39 11.35 3.34
N ALA A 210 1.42 12.17 3.56
CA ALA A 210 1.23 13.50 4.11
C ALA A 210 0.43 14.34 3.12
N SER A 211 -0.63 14.98 3.63
CA SER A 211 -1.35 16.03 2.91
C SER A 211 -0.96 17.38 3.47
N PRO A 212 -0.81 18.43 2.63
CA PRO A 212 -0.53 19.78 3.10
C PRO A 212 -1.54 20.21 4.16
N THR A 213 -1.05 20.78 5.26
CA THR A 213 -1.86 21.18 6.43
C THR A 213 -2.55 22.54 6.26
N LYS A 214 -2.27 23.26 5.17
CA LYS A 214 -2.88 24.56 4.83
C LYS A 214 -4.05 24.37 3.88
N GLN A 215 -5.04 25.26 3.94
CA GLN A 215 -6.11 25.31 2.94
C GLN A 215 -5.52 25.45 1.53
N ILE A 216 -5.73 24.46 0.68
CA ILE A 216 -5.42 24.57 -0.76
C ILE A 216 -6.75 24.83 -1.47
N GLN A 217 -6.91 26.02 -2.06
CA GLN A 217 -8.10 26.37 -2.84
C GLN A 217 -9.42 26.25 -2.04
N GLY A 218 -9.41 26.63 -0.75
CA GLY A 218 -10.61 26.57 0.11
C GLY A 218 -10.93 25.17 0.66
N VAL A 219 -10.04 24.20 0.47
CA VAL A 219 -10.21 22.83 0.96
C VAL A 219 -9.56 22.64 2.32
N ASN A 220 -10.34 22.25 3.33
CA ASN A 220 -9.83 21.91 4.66
C ASN A 220 -9.02 20.59 4.62
N CYS A 221 -7.88 20.57 5.29
CA CYS A 221 -7.13 19.36 5.61
C CYS A 221 -7.40 18.96 7.07
N LEU A 222 -7.00 17.74 7.47
CA LEU A 222 -7.17 17.26 8.85
C LEU A 222 -6.59 18.24 9.88
N ALA A 223 -5.40 18.78 9.61
CA ALA A 223 -4.72 19.72 10.48
C ALA A 223 -5.27 21.15 10.43
N SER A 224 -6.22 21.44 9.53
CA SER A 224 -6.88 22.76 9.46
C SER A 224 -8.26 22.76 10.14
N LEU A 225 -8.70 21.63 10.68
CA LEU A 225 -9.90 21.58 11.52
C LEU A 225 -9.58 22.20 12.88
N SER A 226 -10.49 23.03 13.37
CA SER A 226 -10.42 23.57 14.73
C SER A 226 -10.57 22.45 15.76
N ASN A 227 -10.13 22.71 16.99
CA ASN A 227 -10.28 21.75 18.10
C ASN A 227 -11.74 21.32 18.29
N SER A 228 -12.70 22.25 18.16
CA SER A 228 -14.13 21.94 18.28
C SER A 228 -14.63 21.05 17.16
N GLU A 229 -14.22 21.28 15.91
CA GLU A 229 -14.56 20.43 14.76
C GLU A 229 -13.96 19.02 14.89
N MET A 230 -12.73 18.91 15.38
CA MET A 230 -12.07 17.63 15.65
C MET A 230 -12.78 16.85 16.76
N LEU A 231 -13.09 17.50 17.88
CA LEU A 231 -13.83 16.87 19.00
C LEU A 231 -15.25 16.46 18.57
N ALA A 232 -15.90 17.24 17.72
CA ALA A 232 -17.19 16.91 17.12
C ALA A 232 -17.09 15.86 16.00
N ARG A 233 -15.88 15.33 15.73
CA ARG A 233 -15.60 14.31 14.69
C ARG A 233 -16.10 14.73 13.30
N ARG A 234 -15.98 16.02 12.96
CA ARG A 234 -16.39 16.60 11.67
C ARG A 234 -15.43 16.26 10.52
N ILE A 235 -15.10 14.98 10.40
CA ILE A 235 -14.23 14.44 9.35
C ILE A 235 -14.86 14.63 7.96
N ASP A 236 -16.18 14.79 7.88
CA ASP A 236 -16.91 15.16 6.66
C ASP A 236 -16.42 16.47 6.02
N LEU A 237 -15.82 17.37 6.80
CA LEU A 237 -15.23 18.61 6.31
C LEU A 237 -13.92 18.40 5.54
N VAL A 238 -13.31 17.21 5.65
CA VAL A 238 -12.14 16.83 4.86
C VAL A 238 -12.62 16.14 3.58
N PRO A 239 -12.16 16.59 2.39
CA PRO A 239 -12.59 15.98 1.14
C PRO A 239 -12.31 14.49 1.11
N GLU A 240 -13.24 13.75 0.51
CA GLU A 240 -13.13 12.30 0.35
C GLU A 240 -11.81 11.86 -0.29
N ARG A 241 -11.35 12.58 -1.32
CA ARG A 241 -10.05 12.29 -1.98
C ARG A 241 -8.87 12.31 -1.00
N ILE A 242 -8.92 13.13 0.04
CA ILE A 242 -7.87 13.23 1.06
C ILE A 242 -8.11 12.18 2.15
N ARG A 243 -9.36 11.95 2.55
CA ARG A 243 -9.70 10.93 3.56
C ARG A 243 -9.24 9.53 3.14
N THR A 244 -9.34 9.21 1.85
CA THR A 244 -8.89 7.91 1.29
C THR A 244 -7.36 7.74 1.25
N GLN A 245 -6.59 8.79 1.57
CA GLN A 245 -5.12 8.81 1.61
C GLN A 245 -4.57 8.75 3.05
N ILE A 246 -5.42 8.93 4.07
CA ILE A 246 -5.01 8.97 5.48
C ILE A 246 -5.38 7.65 6.15
N ALA A 247 -4.38 6.88 6.59
CA ALA A 247 -4.60 5.55 7.14
C ALA A 247 -5.46 5.58 8.41
N PHE A 248 -5.30 6.59 9.27
CA PHE A 248 -6.07 6.75 10.50
C PHE A 248 -7.57 7.05 10.31
N LEU A 249 -8.01 7.30 9.07
CA LEU A 249 -9.43 7.49 8.73
C LEU A 249 -10.04 6.25 8.05
N ARG A 250 -9.30 5.15 7.96
CA ARG A 250 -9.73 3.92 7.30
C ARG A 250 -9.84 2.79 8.32
N ALA A 251 -11.03 2.18 8.41
CA ALA A 251 -11.29 1.08 9.33
C ALA A 251 -10.28 -0.07 9.18
N TRP A 252 -9.95 -0.45 7.94
CA TRP A 252 -8.97 -1.51 7.67
C TRP A 252 -7.59 -1.22 8.24
N SER A 253 -7.06 -0.02 8.02
CA SER A 253 -5.75 0.36 8.56
C SER A 253 -5.76 0.45 10.09
N LEU A 254 -6.88 0.87 10.71
CA LEU A 254 -7.01 0.86 12.16
C LEU A 254 -7.01 -0.56 12.75
N LEU A 255 -7.68 -1.51 12.09
CA LEU A 255 -7.65 -2.92 12.46
C LEU A 255 -6.23 -3.49 12.39
N GLU A 256 -5.52 -3.21 11.28
CA GLU A 256 -4.14 -3.64 11.07
C GLU A 256 -3.18 -3.10 12.14
N ILE A 257 -3.28 -1.80 12.47
CA ILE A 257 -2.51 -1.17 13.55
C ILE A 257 -2.82 -1.85 14.89
N MET A 258 -4.09 -2.01 15.24
CA MET A 258 -4.50 -2.64 16.51
C MET A 258 -3.89 -4.04 16.64
N ARG A 259 -3.90 -4.81 15.55
CA ARG A 259 -3.33 -6.17 15.52
C ARG A 259 -1.81 -6.19 15.65
N ALA A 260 -1.13 -5.21 15.06
CA ALA A 260 0.30 -5.05 15.24
C ALA A 260 0.65 -4.75 16.70
N VAL A 261 -0.09 -3.85 17.35
CA VAL A 261 0.08 -3.51 18.77
C VAL A 261 -0.18 -4.73 19.68
N GLU A 262 -1.26 -5.47 19.44
CA GLU A 262 -1.54 -6.70 20.19
C GLU A 262 -0.45 -7.77 19.99
N ALA A 263 0.11 -7.89 18.77
CA ALA A 263 1.18 -8.84 18.47
C ALA A 263 2.49 -8.46 19.18
N GLU A 264 2.83 -7.18 19.24
CA GLU A 264 4.00 -6.67 19.96
C GLU A 264 3.88 -6.92 21.47
N ALA A 265 2.73 -6.63 22.07
CA ALA A 265 2.49 -6.86 23.49
C ALA A 265 2.63 -8.34 23.92
N ARG A 266 2.39 -9.29 23.00
CA ARG A 266 2.62 -10.73 23.25
C ARG A 266 4.09 -11.14 23.21
N HIS A 267 4.95 -10.32 22.61
CA HIS A 267 6.38 -10.55 22.51
C HIS A 267 7.20 -9.80 23.57
N GLU A 268 6.60 -8.89 24.34
CA GLU A 268 7.28 -8.32 25.51
C GLU A 268 7.50 -9.42 26.57
N PRO A 269 8.76 -9.68 26.97
CA PRO A 269 9.02 -10.54 28.11
C PRO A 269 8.41 -9.89 29.36
N HIS A 270 7.66 -10.68 30.13
CA HIS A 270 7.11 -10.28 31.42
C HIS A 270 8.20 -9.58 32.24
N PRO A 271 7.98 -8.36 32.78
CA PRO A 271 9.01 -7.70 33.57
C PRO A 271 9.36 -8.61 34.74
N ALA A 272 10.64 -8.95 34.86
CA ALA A 272 11.16 -9.68 36.00
C ALA A 272 10.75 -8.93 37.28
N PRO A 273 10.38 -9.66 38.36
CA PRO A 273 10.01 -9.02 39.62
C PRO A 273 11.13 -8.07 40.06
N PRO A 274 10.79 -6.90 40.62
CA PRO A 274 11.76 -5.85 40.89
C PRO A 274 12.83 -6.37 41.85
N SER A 275 14.05 -6.57 41.36
CA SER A 275 15.22 -6.72 42.21
C SER A 275 15.65 -5.33 42.70
N ALA A 276 15.86 -5.22 44.01
CA ALA A 276 16.23 -3.97 44.66
C ALA A 276 17.46 -3.29 44.02
N ALA A 277 17.27 -2.01 43.70
CA ALA A 277 18.26 -0.94 43.58
C ALA A 277 19.41 -1.09 42.56
N SER A 278 19.36 -0.27 41.51
CA SER A 278 20.41 0.74 41.30
C SER A 278 19.90 1.85 40.37
N SER A 279 19.88 3.07 40.90
CA SER A 279 19.58 4.31 40.20
C SER A 279 20.70 4.67 39.22
N VAL A 280 20.41 4.72 37.92
CA VAL A 280 21.20 5.50 36.95
C VAL A 280 20.22 6.19 36.01
N SER A 281 20.16 7.51 36.13
CA SER A 281 19.45 8.40 35.23
C SER A 281 20.09 8.37 33.85
N LYS A 282 19.40 7.78 32.86
CA LYS A 282 19.61 8.10 31.45
C LYS A 282 18.37 8.83 30.96
N LEU A 283 18.58 10.04 30.45
CA LEU A 283 17.61 10.72 29.61
C LEU A 283 17.51 9.92 28.31
N ASP A 284 16.49 9.06 28.19
CA ASP A 284 16.15 8.40 26.94
C ASP A 284 15.33 9.35 26.07
N THR A 285 15.90 9.74 24.93
CA THR A 285 15.28 10.59 23.90
C THR A 285 14.31 9.83 22.97
N ASN A 286 13.88 8.63 23.35
CA ASN A 286 12.89 7.86 22.58
C ASN A 286 11.52 7.95 23.24
N CYS A 287 10.85 9.09 23.04
CA CYS A 287 9.43 9.21 23.35
C CYS A 287 8.65 8.38 22.32
N SER A 288 8.36 7.12 22.68
CA SER A 288 7.49 6.24 21.92
C SER A 288 6.11 6.89 21.74
N VAL A 289 5.49 6.68 20.57
CA VAL A 289 4.10 7.10 20.29
C VAL A 289 3.14 6.65 21.40
N PHE A 290 3.46 5.56 22.11
CA PHE A 290 2.73 5.08 23.27
C PHE A 290 2.82 5.99 24.50
N GLU A 291 3.96 6.62 24.79
CA GLU A 291 4.05 7.59 25.89
C GLU A 291 3.21 8.84 25.60
N LEU A 292 3.16 9.27 24.34
CA LEU A 292 2.32 10.37 23.88
C LEU A 292 0.82 10.06 24.04
N LEU A 293 0.38 8.85 23.70
CA LEU A 293 -1.02 8.42 23.86
C LEU A 293 -1.40 8.16 25.33
N ARG A 294 -0.46 7.67 26.15
CA ARG A 294 -0.69 7.44 27.58
C ARG A 294 -0.80 8.77 28.35
N ARG A 295 0.01 9.78 28.00
CA ARG A 295 -0.10 11.14 28.55
C ARG A 295 -1.39 11.84 28.14
N ALA A 296 -1.84 11.64 26.90
CA ALA A 296 -3.11 12.20 26.41
C ALA A 296 -4.35 11.63 27.14
N THR A 297 -4.25 10.46 27.78
CA THR A 297 -5.36 9.83 28.52
C THR A 297 -5.28 10.07 30.03
N SER A 298 -4.12 10.46 30.57
CA SER A 298 -3.94 10.79 32.00
C SER A 298 -4.27 12.24 32.36
N ASP A 299 -4.30 13.15 31.38
CA ASP A 299 -4.50 14.59 31.62
C ASP A 299 -5.96 15.06 31.47
N SER A 300 -6.94 14.17 31.68
CA SER A 300 -8.35 14.62 31.83
C SER A 300 -8.57 15.08 33.27
N PRO A 301 -8.82 16.37 33.55
CA PRO A 301 -9.24 16.79 34.88
C PRO A 301 -10.67 16.31 35.11
N SER A 302 -10.86 15.63 36.24
CA SER A 302 -12.16 15.39 36.87
C SER A 302 -12.89 16.70 37.18
#